data_AF-A0A9W8V1C6-F1
#
_entry.id   AF-A0A9W8V1C6-F1
#
_cell.length_a   1.000
_cell.length_b   1.000
_cell.length_c   1.000
_cell.angle_alpha   90.00
_cell.angle_beta   90.00
_cell.angle_gamma   90.00
#
_symmetry.space_group_name_H-M   'P 1'
#
loop_
_entity.id
_entity.type
_entity.pdbx_description
1 polymer ?
#
loop_
_entity_poly.entity_id
_entity_poly.type
_entity_poly.pdbx_seq_one_letter_code
_entity_poly.pdbx_strand_id
1 'polypeptide(L)'
;MLPKLISAIVLTVLPLAHAQTTNSQNQTLSEVQIQEALEGIANTFRQWPEAPLYHWPEEEGLEYESVTFPSEDGVPLEGWFFPCKGSHKVLIMNHPRLFNRAGLPSHIEPWNTLTAPSGNNIDVNFIPDYKILHDAGYNILTHDFRNYGLSGRANGVLYSGRRYES
;
A
#
# COMPACT_ATOMS: atom_id res chain seq x y z
N MET A 1 -11.42 -10.64 33.37
CA MET A 1 -11.50 -10.19 31.97
C MET A 1 -10.73 -8.89 31.85
N LEU A 2 -9.54 -8.94 31.25
CA LEU A 2 -8.62 -7.83 31.01
C LEU A 2 -8.08 -8.03 29.57
N PRO A 3 -7.95 -6.99 28.74
CA PRO A 3 -7.68 -7.17 27.31
C PRO A 3 -6.20 -7.59 27.09
N LYS A 4 -5.99 -8.46 26.10
CA LYS A 4 -4.68 -8.96 25.71
C LYS A 4 -3.80 -7.81 25.23
N LEU A 5 -2.59 -7.78 25.78
CA LEU A 5 -1.47 -6.90 25.43
C LEU A 5 -1.24 -6.90 23.90
N ILE A 6 -1.11 -5.69 23.37
CA ILE A 6 -0.57 -5.40 22.04
C ILE A 6 0.86 -5.95 22.01
N SER A 7 1.11 -6.97 21.19
CA SER A 7 2.45 -7.48 20.95
C SER A 7 3.18 -6.50 20.03
N ALA A 8 3.96 -5.60 20.62
CA ALA A 8 4.88 -4.76 19.89
C ALA A 8 5.98 -5.65 19.28
N ILE A 9 5.93 -5.87 17.97
CA ILE A 9 7.02 -6.46 17.22
C ILE A 9 8.14 -5.42 17.19
N VAL A 10 9.14 -5.60 18.03
CA VAL A 10 10.39 -4.84 17.96
C VAL A 10 11.13 -5.33 16.72
N LEU A 11 11.03 -4.58 15.63
CA LEU A 11 11.95 -4.71 14.51
C LEU A 11 13.28 -4.06 14.94
N THR A 12 14.26 -4.86 15.32
CA THR A 12 15.60 -4.37 15.67
C THR A 12 16.27 -3.78 14.44
N VAL A 13 16.31 -2.45 14.35
CA VAL A 13 17.19 -1.71 13.44
C VAL A 13 18.62 -1.85 13.96
N LEU A 14 19.51 -2.48 13.19
CA LEU A 14 20.94 -2.54 13.52
C LEU A 14 21.54 -1.12 13.52
N PRO A 15 22.23 -0.68 14.60
CA PRO A 15 22.99 0.55 14.57
C PRO A 15 24.32 0.31 13.84
N LEU A 16 24.61 1.14 12.83
CA LEU A 16 25.94 1.21 12.22
C LEU A 16 26.90 1.96 13.16
N ALA A 17 27.66 1.24 13.99
CA ALA A 17 28.99 1.65 14.44
C ALA A 17 29.68 0.55 15.27
N HIS A 18 30.97 0.37 14.96
CA HIS A 18 31.97 -0.55 15.51
C HIS A 18 32.02 -1.94 14.87
N ALA A 19 33.02 -2.10 13.99
CA ALA A 19 33.51 -3.39 13.52
C ALA A 19 34.07 -4.17 14.71
N GLN A 20 33.20 -4.85 15.46
CA GLN A 20 33.56 -6.05 16.18
C GLN A 20 33.49 -7.19 15.17
N THR A 21 34.63 -7.82 14.90
CA THR A 21 34.72 -9.09 14.15
C THR A 21 33.94 -10.16 14.91
N THR A 22 32.65 -10.27 14.62
CA THR A 22 31.83 -11.40 15.06
C THR A 22 32.18 -12.59 14.18
N ASN A 23 32.68 -13.67 14.79
CA ASN A 23 32.75 -14.98 14.16
C ASN A 23 31.37 -15.32 13.59
N SER A 24 31.24 -15.26 12.26
CA SER A 24 30.04 -15.71 11.54
C SER A 24 29.98 -17.23 11.59
N GLN A 25 29.62 -17.81 12.73
CA GLN A 25 29.14 -19.19 12.73
C GLN A 25 27.81 -19.19 12.00
N ASN A 26 27.81 -19.77 10.79
CA ASN A 26 26.61 -20.06 10.02
C ASN A 26 25.79 -21.09 10.82
N GLN A 27 25.00 -20.62 11.78
CA GLN A 27 24.19 -21.48 12.63
C GLN A 27 22.94 -21.87 11.84
N THR A 28 22.84 -23.14 11.45
CA THR A 28 21.67 -23.67 10.75
C THR A 28 20.45 -23.59 11.67
N LEU A 29 19.38 -22.94 11.21
CA LEU A 29 18.11 -22.85 11.93
C LEU A 29 17.46 -24.23 12.08
N SER A 30 16.78 -24.48 13.19
CA SER A 30 15.96 -25.69 13.36
C SER A 30 14.72 -25.65 12.46
N GLU A 31 14.12 -26.80 12.20
CA GLU A 31 12.89 -26.88 11.40
C GLU A 31 11.74 -26.04 11.99
N VAL A 32 11.62 -26.01 13.33
CA VAL A 32 10.64 -25.16 14.03
C VAL A 32 10.92 -23.68 13.78
N GLN A 33 12.17 -23.25 13.89
CA GLN A 33 12.56 -21.86 13.64
C GLN A 33 12.34 -21.44 12.18
N ILE A 34 12.60 -22.35 11.24
CA ILE A 34 12.31 -22.14 9.82
C ILE A 34 10.80 -21.97 9.61
N GLN A 35 9.99 -22.86 10.18
CA GLN A 35 8.54 -22.82 10.05
C GLN A 35 7.96 -21.52 10.64
N GLU A 36 8.37 -21.14 11.85
CA GLU A 36 7.95 -19.89 12.49
C GLU A 36 8.34 -18.66 11.66
N ALA A 37 9.55 -18.63 11.08
CA ALA A 37 9.99 -17.55 10.22
C ALA A 37 9.14 -17.47 8.93
N LEU A 38 8.87 -18.61 8.29
CA LEU A 38 8.04 -18.67 7.09
C LEU A 38 6.60 -18.24 7.36
N GLU A 39 6.02 -18.66 8.48
CA GLU A 39 4.69 -18.22 8.91
C GLU A 39 4.65 -16.72 9.19
N GLY A 40 5.68 -16.19 9.85
CA GLY A 40 5.85 -14.75 10.05
C GLY A 40 5.83 -13.98 8.74
N ILE A 41 6.65 -14.41 7.77
CA ILE A 41 6.69 -13.81 6.43
C ILE A 41 5.31 -13.91 5.77
N ALA A 42 4.70 -15.09 5.72
CA ALA A 42 3.40 -15.29 5.08
C ALA A 42 2.31 -14.39 5.67
N ASN A 43 2.28 -14.24 7.00
CA ASN A 43 1.31 -13.39 7.69
C ASN A 43 1.45 -11.90 7.29
N THR A 44 2.67 -11.40 7.09
CA THR A 44 2.90 -10.00 6.66
C THR A 44 2.46 -9.71 5.22
N PHE A 45 2.37 -10.75 4.38
CA PHE A 45 1.90 -10.63 2.99
C PHE A 45 0.41 -10.93 2.83
N ARG A 46 -0.23 -11.46 3.87
CA ARG A 46 -1.61 -11.95 3.79
C ARG A 46 -2.63 -10.82 3.77
N GLN A 47 -2.48 -9.83 4.65
CA GLN A 47 -3.43 -8.72 4.82
C GLN A 47 -2.68 -7.41 5.03
N TRP A 48 -3.31 -6.31 4.64
CA TRP A 48 -2.85 -4.95 4.90
C TRP A 48 -3.99 -4.15 5.52
N PRO A 49 -3.76 -3.38 6.59
CA PRO A 49 -4.80 -2.53 7.14
C PRO A 49 -5.18 -1.43 6.15
N GLU A 50 -6.47 -1.15 6.08
CA GLU A 50 -7.03 -0.16 5.16
C GLU A 50 -6.56 1.25 5.48
N ALA A 51 -5.71 1.81 4.62
CA ALA A 51 -5.26 3.18 4.74
C ALA A 51 -6.36 4.17 4.34
N PRO A 52 -6.61 5.23 5.15
CA PRO A 52 -7.50 6.30 4.75
C PRO A 52 -6.95 7.04 3.52
N LEU A 53 -7.83 7.67 2.75
CA LEU A 53 -7.40 8.67 1.77
C LEU A 53 -7.02 9.95 2.53
N TYR A 54 -5.73 10.25 2.56
CA TYR A 54 -5.21 11.44 3.23
C TYR A 54 -5.06 12.62 2.27
N HIS A 55 -4.85 12.33 0.98
CA HIS A 55 -4.73 13.35 -0.07
C HIS A 55 -5.90 13.34 -1.03
N TRP A 56 -6.20 14.51 -1.59
CA TRP A 56 -7.30 14.74 -2.51
C TRP A 56 -6.89 15.56 -3.74
N PRO A 57 -7.47 15.29 -4.92
CA PRO A 57 -7.23 16.04 -6.17
C PRO A 57 -7.20 17.57 -6.03
N GLU A 58 -8.08 18.11 -5.18
CA GLU A 58 -8.29 19.53 -4.96
C GLU A 58 -7.05 20.22 -4.38
N GLU A 59 -6.15 19.49 -3.71
CA GLU A 59 -4.88 20.01 -3.18
C GLU A 59 -4.00 20.63 -4.28
N GLU A 60 -4.09 20.10 -5.50
CA GLU A 60 -3.36 20.57 -6.68
C GLU A 60 -4.30 21.26 -7.71
N GLY A 61 -5.54 21.57 -7.30
CA GLY A 61 -6.54 22.19 -8.17
C GLY A 61 -6.95 21.32 -9.37
N LEU A 62 -6.82 20.00 -9.25
CA LEU A 62 -7.25 19.07 -10.30
C LEU A 62 -8.77 18.89 -10.29
N GLU A 63 -9.40 19.13 -11.43
CA GLU A 63 -10.77 18.66 -11.68
C GLU A 63 -10.77 17.14 -11.84
N TYR A 64 -11.71 16.48 -11.17
CA TYR A 64 -11.84 15.03 -11.22
C TYR A 64 -13.31 14.61 -11.12
N GLU A 65 -13.55 13.38 -11.55
CA GLU A 65 -14.80 12.65 -11.37
C GLU A 65 -14.52 11.45 -10.47
N SER A 66 -15.32 11.29 -9.41
CA SER A 66 -15.36 10.02 -8.67
C SER A 66 -16.01 8.96 -9.54
N VAL A 67 -15.34 7.83 -9.72
CA VAL A 67 -15.80 6.73 -10.56
C VAL A 67 -15.83 5.43 -9.77
N THR A 68 -16.85 4.61 -10.03
CA THR A 68 -16.98 3.26 -9.49
C THR A 68 -17.22 2.30 -10.64
N PHE A 69 -16.50 1.18 -10.68
CA PHE A 69 -16.72 0.13 -11.66
C PHE A 69 -16.57 -1.27 -11.04
N PRO A 70 -17.32 -2.28 -11.50
CA PRO A 70 -17.20 -3.64 -10.97
C PRO A 70 -15.91 -4.30 -11.48
N SER A 71 -15.28 -5.10 -10.61
CA SER A 71 -14.33 -6.15 -11.01
C SER A 71 -15.04 -7.29 -11.74
N GLU A 72 -14.29 -8.24 -12.30
CA GLU A 72 -14.84 -9.41 -13.02
C GLU A 72 -15.85 -10.22 -12.19
N ASP A 73 -15.64 -10.31 -10.88
CA ASP A 73 -16.54 -10.98 -9.92
C ASP A 73 -17.51 -10.03 -9.19
N GLY A 74 -17.61 -8.78 -9.62
CA GLY A 74 -18.60 -7.81 -9.16
C GLY A 74 -18.26 -7.01 -7.91
N VAL A 75 -17.04 -7.14 -7.37
CA VAL A 75 -16.56 -6.28 -6.29
C VAL A 75 -16.41 -4.84 -6.81
N PRO A 76 -17.03 -3.85 -6.18
CA PRO A 76 -16.92 -2.46 -6.64
C PRO A 76 -15.50 -1.94 -6.41
N LEU A 77 -14.91 -1.34 -7.44
CA LEU A 77 -13.62 -0.65 -7.39
C LEU A 77 -13.86 0.85 -7.50
N GLU A 78 -13.26 1.59 -6.55
CA GLU A 78 -13.39 3.03 -6.43
C GLU A 78 -12.18 3.74 -7.04
N GLY A 79 -12.40 4.86 -7.72
CA GLY A 79 -11.35 5.58 -8.40
C GLY A 79 -11.64 7.05 -8.68
N TRP A 80 -10.67 7.69 -9.32
CA TRP A 80 -10.78 9.05 -9.84
C TRP A 80 -10.43 9.08 -11.32
N PHE A 81 -11.23 9.80 -12.09
CA PHE A 81 -10.94 10.14 -13.46
C PHE A 81 -10.65 11.64 -13.58
N PHE A 82 -9.49 11.99 -14.13
CA PHE A 82 -9.06 13.37 -14.36
C PHE A 82 -9.16 13.66 -15.86
N PRO A 83 -10.21 14.36 -16.32
CA PRO A 83 -10.40 14.65 -17.73
C PRO A 83 -9.41 15.71 -18.21
N CYS A 84 -8.79 15.50 -19.36
CA CYS A 84 -7.92 16.45 -20.04
C CYS A 84 -8.55 16.87 -21.37
N LYS A 85 -9.10 18.09 -21.43
CA LYS A 85 -9.89 18.56 -22.57
C LYS A 85 -9.09 18.53 -23.87
N GLY A 86 -9.65 17.88 -24.89
CA GLY A 86 -9.01 17.74 -26.20
C GLY A 86 -7.95 16.64 -26.28
N SER A 87 -7.69 15.91 -25.19
CA SER A 87 -6.81 14.75 -25.21
C SER A 87 -7.56 13.48 -25.63
N HIS A 88 -6.92 12.70 -26.51
CA HIS A 88 -7.37 11.36 -26.92
C HIS A 88 -6.53 10.24 -26.29
N LYS A 89 -5.75 10.56 -25.25
CA LYS A 89 -4.87 9.60 -24.56
C LYS A 89 -5.29 9.48 -23.10
N VAL A 90 -5.25 8.27 -22.58
CA VAL A 90 -5.52 7.99 -21.16
C VAL A 90 -4.34 7.22 -20.57
N LEU A 91 -3.96 7.59 -19.35
CA LEU A 91 -3.05 6.83 -18.50
C LEU A 91 -3.86 6.17 -17.39
N ILE A 92 -3.59 4.88 -17.16
CA ILE A 92 -4.17 4.13 -16.05
C ILE A 92 -3.08 3.98 -14.98
N MET A 93 -3.34 4.54 -13.80
CA MET A 93 -2.38 4.66 -12.71
C MET A 93 -2.74 3.70 -11.57
N ASN A 94 -1.98 2.61 -11.50
CA ASN A 94 -2.10 1.62 -10.43
C ASN A 94 -1.20 1.98 -9.25
N HIS A 95 -1.69 1.77 -8.02
CA HIS A 95 -0.90 1.99 -6.82
C HIS A 95 -0.14 0.70 -6.39
N PRO A 96 1.00 0.82 -5.68
CA PRO A 96 1.68 -0.34 -5.10
C PRO A 96 0.88 -0.99 -3.96
N ARG A 97 1.25 -2.21 -3.57
CA ARG A 97 0.52 -3.02 -2.57
C ARG A 97 0.20 -2.27 -1.27
N LEU A 98 1.08 -1.43 -0.75
CA LEU A 98 0.87 -0.79 0.57
C LEU A 98 -0.01 0.47 0.52
N PHE A 99 -0.37 0.90 -0.68
CA PHE A 99 -0.89 2.23 -0.97
C PHE A 99 -2.39 2.14 -1.26
N ASN A 100 -3.00 3.31 -1.43
CA ASN A 100 -4.27 3.52 -2.10
C ASN A 100 -4.05 4.51 -3.27
N ARG A 101 -5.12 4.89 -3.97
CA ARG A 101 -5.10 5.81 -5.11
C ARG A 101 -4.58 7.22 -4.79
N ALA A 102 -4.55 7.62 -3.52
CA ALA A 102 -3.99 8.90 -3.11
C ALA A 102 -2.51 8.81 -2.72
N GLY A 103 -2.05 7.61 -2.32
CA GLY A 103 -0.68 7.38 -1.88
C GLY A 103 -0.58 6.47 -0.66
N LEU A 104 0.38 6.75 0.23
CA LEU A 104 0.61 6.02 1.47
C LEU A 104 0.72 7.01 2.65
N PRO A 105 -0.27 7.05 3.56
CA PRO A 105 -0.27 7.97 4.68
C PRO A 105 0.57 7.44 5.85
N SER A 106 1.85 7.17 5.65
CA SER A 106 2.71 6.58 6.68
C SER A 106 3.32 7.59 7.65
N HIS A 107 2.94 8.86 7.59
CA HIS A 107 3.17 9.82 8.68
C HIS A 107 2.22 9.63 9.87
N ILE A 108 1.16 8.82 9.72
CA ILE A 108 0.20 8.51 10.79
C ILE A 108 0.25 7.04 11.20
N GLU A 109 -0.18 6.74 12.43
CA GLU A 109 -0.27 5.36 12.93
C GLU A 109 -1.55 4.65 12.47
N PRO A 110 -1.51 3.31 12.26
CA PRO A 110 -0.36 2.42 12.44
C PRO A 110 0.59 2.37 11.22
N TRP A 111 0.30 3.09 10.13
CA TRP A 111 1.06 2.98 8.88
C TRP A 111 2.52 3.41 9.02
N ASN A 112 2.83 4.37 9.88
CA ASN A 112 4.22 4.72 10.22
C ASN A 112 5.00 3.50 10.71
N THR A 113 4.53 2.88 11.80
CA THR A 113 5.18 1.71 12.40
C THR A 113 5.21 0.52 11.44
N LEU A 114 4.12 0.28 10.70
CA LEU A 114 4.00 -0.87 9.79
C LEU A 114 4.91 -0.78 8.56
N THR A 115 5.22 0.44 8.10
CA THR A 115 6.03 0.66 6.89
C THR A 115 7.48 0.99 7.18
N ALA A 116 7.82 1.36 8.42
CA ALA A 116 9.19 1.60 8.87
C ALA A 116 10.20 0.48 8.52
N PRO A 117 9.88 -0.83 8.61
CA PRO A 117 10.79 -1.90 8.18
C PRO A 117 11.22 -1.80 6.72
N SER A 118 10.37 -1.20 5.87
CA SER A 118 10.62 -1.02 4.43
C SER A 118 11.22 0.35 4.09
N GLY A 119 11.47 1.22 5.08
CA GLY A 119 11.92 2.60 4.88
C GLY A 119 10.85 3.54 4.30
N ASN A 120 9.60 3.10 4.23
CA ASN A 120 8.48 3.86 3.67
C ASN A 120 7.68 4.60 4.76
N ASN A 121 8.30 4.99 5.87
CA ASN A 121 7.67 5.70 7.00
C ASN A 121 7.54 7.22 6.77
N ILE A 122 7.43 7.63 5.51
CA ILE A 122 7.19 9.00 5.07
C ILE A 122 5.91 9.05 4.25
N ASP A 123 5.14 10.12 4.44
CA ASP A 123 3.94 10.37 3.65
C ASP A 123 4.27 10.38 2.16
N VAL A 124 3.57 9.57 1.38
CA VAL A 124 3.70 9.55 -0.07
C VAL A 124 2.39 10.05 -0.65
N ASN A 125 2.46 11.14 -1.40
CA ASN A 125 1.32 11.78 -2.05
C ASN A 125 1.45 11.65 -3.58
N PHE A 126 0.47 11.00 -4.24
CA PHE A 126 0.44 10.85 -5.70
C PHE A 126 -0.29 12.00 -6.42
N ILE A 127 -0.98 12.90 -5.71
CA ILE A 127 -1.74 13.99 -6.34
C ILE A 127 -0.85 14.91 -7.20
N PRO A 128 0.36 15.32 -6.76
CA PRO A 128 1.28 16.08 -7.60
C PRO A 128 1.73 15.32 -8.85
N ASP A 129 1.91 14.00 -8.76
CA ASP A 129 2.28 13.17 -9.92
C ASP A 129 1.15 13.15 -10.97
N TYR A 130 -0.10 13.04 -10.52
CA TYR A 130 -1.26 13.17 -11.41
C TYR A 130 -1.33 14.54 -12.07
N LYS A 131 -1.02 15.62 -11.33
CA LYS A 131 -0.96 16.98 -11.88
C LYS A 131 0.05 17.09 -13.01
N ILE A 132 1.27 16.58 -12.80
CA ILE A 132 2.34 16.58 -13.81
C ILE A 132 1.90 15.86 -15.08
N LEU A 133 1.27 14.69 -14.94
CA LEU A 133 0.78 13.90 -16.07
C LEU A 133 -0.40 14.57 -16.77
N HIS A 134 -1.30 15.20 -16.03
CA HIS A 134 -2.46 15.90 -16.58
C HIS A 134 -2.02 17.15 -17.37
N ASP A 135 -1.09 17.92 -16.81
CA ASP A 135 -0.47 19.08 -17.46
C ASP A 135 0.30 18.70 -18.73
N ALA A 136 0.83 17.46 -18.79
CA ALA A 136 1.43 16.89 -19.99
C ALA A 136 0.41 16.47 -21.07
N GLY A 137 -0.89 16.66 -20.83
CA GLY A 137 -1.96 16.46 -21.80
C GLY A 137 -2.60 15.08 -21.78
N TYR A 138 -2.55 14.36 -20.65
CA TYR A 138 -3.17 13.04 -20.51
C TYR A 138 -4.46 13.10 -19.69
N ASN A 139 -5.48 12.37 -20.12
CA ASN A 139 -6.53 11.94 -19.18
C ASN A 139 -5.91 10.92 -18.23
N ILE A 140 -6.35 10.90 -16.98
CA ILE A 140 -5.82 9.96 -15.98
C ILE A 140 -6.97 9.21 -15.35
N LEU A 141 -6.86 7.88 -15.26
CA LEU A 141 -7.71 7.03 -14.44
C LEU A 141 -6.83 6.41 -13.36
N THR A 142 -7.15 6.65 -12.10
CA THR A 142 -6.57 5.90 -10.97
C THR A 142 -7.66 5.23 -10.17
N HIS A 143 -7.35 4.12 -9.52
CA HIS A 143 -8.31 3.37 -8.74
C HIS A 143 -7.62 2.62 -7.62
N ASP A 144 -8.40 2.27 -6.60
CA ASP A 144 -8.00 1.32 -5.58
C ASP A 144 -8.27 -0.10 -6.06
N PHE A 145 -7.35 -1.02 -5.79
CA PHE A 145 -7.68 -2.45 -5.89
C PHE A 145 -8.73 -2.84 -4.84
N ARG A 146 -9.43 -3.95 -5.05
CA ARG A 146 -10.26 -4.56 -3.99
C ARG A 146 -9.44 -4.68 -2.70
N ASN A 147 -10.08 -4.53 -1.55
CA ASN A 147 -9.41 -4.51 -0.25
C ASN A 147 -8.47 -3.32 0.01
N TYR A 148 -8.36 -2.34 -0.89
CA TYR A 148 -7.59 -1.09 -0.68
C TYR A 148 -8.47 0.15 -0.73
N GLY A 149 -8.02 1.19 -0.01
CA GLY A 149 -8.75 2.44 0.19
C GLY A 149 -10.25 2.21 0.31
N LEU A 150 -11.05 2.87 -0.53
CA LEU A 150 -12.51 2.81 -0.46
C LEU A 150 -13.15 1.69 -1.31
N SER A 151 -12.37 0.89 -2.03
CA SER A 151 -12.89 -0.22 -2.83
C SER A 151 -13.54 -1.32 -1.97
N GLY A 152 -14.43 -2.10 -2.57
CA GLY A 152 -15.13 -3.21 -1.91
C GLY A 152 -14.19 -4.23 -1.26
N ARG A 153 -14.69 -4.83 -0.17
CA ARG A 153 -13.99 -5.89 0.57
C ARG A 153 -14.40 -7.26 0.02
N ALA A 154 -13.44 -8.15 -0.20
CA ALA A 154 -13.68 -9.50 -0.69
C ALA A 154 -12.59 -10.49 -0.24
N ASN A 155 -12.85 -11.79 -0.44
CA ASN A 155 -11.86 -12.86 -0.27
C ASN A 155 -11.18 -12.88 1.11
N GLY A 156 -11.90 -12.54 2.19
CA GLY A 156 -11.33 -12.47 3.54
C GLY A 156 -10.24 -11.40 3.70
N VAL A 157 -10.27 -10.35 2.87
CA VAL A 157 -9.29 -9.26 2.82
C VAL A 157 -7.87 -9.75 2.49
N LEU A 158 -7.78 -10.90 1.83
CA LEU A 158 -6.50 -11.47 1.42
C LEU A 158 -5.93 -10.70 0.24
N TYR A 159 -4.63 -10.43 0.30
CA TYR A 159 -3.88 -10.02 -0.88
C TYR A 159 -3.76 -11.21 -1.84
N SER A 160 -4.24 -11.04 -3.07
CA SER A 160 -4.40 -12.13 -4.03
C SER A 160 -3.35 -12.17 -5.14
N GLY A 161 -2.44 -11.20 -5.21
CA GLY A 161 -1.30 -11.23 -6.12
C GLY A 161 -1.67 -11.41 -7.60
N ARG A 162 -2.70 -10.71 -8.07
CA ARG A 162 -3.33 -10.77 -9.40
C ARG A 162 -4.29 -11.94 -9.67
N ARG A 163 -4.60 -12.78 -8.69
CA ARG A 163 -5.55 -13.89 -8.88
C ARG A 163 -7.03 -13.46 -8.95
N TYR A 164 -7.34 -12.29 -8.40
CA TYR A 164 -8.68 -11.70 -8.40
C TYR A 164 -8.61 -10.20 -8.79
N GLU A 165 -7.60 -9.77 -9.53
CA GLU A 165 -7.41 -8.35 -9.85
C GLU A 165 -7.90 -8.00 -11.27
N SER A 166 -8.71 -8.89 -11.86
CA SER A 166 -9.54 -8.65 -13.04
C SER A 166 -10.93 -8.12 -12.69
#